data_AF-A0A968AWS2-F1
#
_entry.id   AF-A0A968AWS2-F1
#
_cell.length_a   1.000
_cell.length_b   1.000
_cell.length_c   1.000
_cell.angle_alpha   90.00
_cell.angle_beta   90.00
_cell.angle_gamma   90.00
#
_symmetry.space_group_name_H-M   'P 1'
#
loop_
_entity.id
_entity.type
_entity.pdbx_description
1 polymer ?
#
loop_
_entity_poly.entity_id
_entity_poly.type
_entity_poly.pdbx_seq_one_letter_code
_entity_poly.pdbx_strand_id
1 'polypeptide(L)'
;MSYNASSNEKYINSIIKTFREDFFIRHNIPRDKTTPCLFIVGMPRSGTTLTERILSMHPRIAGKGESTVLDETINQTLNKKNLPPYPAGMEKLSTSDLASIGKQYIDAIREKTEPGIMTADKMPHNFLHIGLIKTVIPDAKIIHCTRD
;
A
#
# COMPACT_ATOMS: atom_id res chain seq x y z
N MET A 1 -16.54 18.31 -7.21
CA MET A 1 -16.08 18.78 -5.88
C MET A 1 -14.90 19.72 -6.08
N SER A 2 -14.90 20.91 -5.47
CA SER A 2 -13.73 21.79 -5.46
C SER A 2 -12.69 21.25 -4.47
N TYR A 3 -11.43 21.28 -4.86
CA TYR A 3 -10.32 20.90 -3.97
C TYR A 3 -10.25 21.86 -2.77
N ASN A 4 -10.05 21.34 -1.57
CA ASN A 4 -9.83 22.11 -0.35
C ASN A 4 -8.48 21.74 0.27
N ALA A 5 -7.53 22.68 0.20
CA ALA A 5 -6.17 22.48 0.68
C ALA A 5 -6.10 22.18 2.18
N SER A 6 -6.86 22.90 3.01
CA SER A 6 -6.88 22.70 4.47
C SER A 6 -7.43 21.32 4.85
N SER A 7 -8.49 20.86 4.19
CA SER A 7 -9.03 19.52 4.41
C SER A 7 -8.02 18.44 4.00
N ASN A 8 -7.33 18.63 2.87
CA ASN A 8 -6.30 17.71 2.41
C ASN A 8 -5.10 17.66 3.39
N GLU A 9 -4.62 18.81 3.84
CA GLU A 9 -3.53 18.89 4.83
C GLU A 9 -3.90 18.18 6.14
N LYS A 10 -5.12 18.39 6.65
CA LYS A 10 -5.62 17.68 7.84
C LYS A 10 -5.65 16.18 7.62
N TYR A 11 -6.06 15.72 6.44
CA TYR A 11 -6.10 14.30 6.10
C TYR A 11 -4.68 13.70 6.07
N ILE A 12 -3.73 14.31 5.36
CA ILE A 12 -2.32 13.88 5.34
C ILE A 12 -1.72 13.85 6.74
N ASN A 13 -1.95 14.89 7.54
CA ASN A 13 -1.48 14.93 8.92
C ASN A 13 -2.08 13.83 9.79
N SER A 14 -3.32 13.40 9.54
CA SER A 14 -3.92 12.27 10.26
C SER A 14 -3.27 10.94 9.89
N ILE A 15 -2.90 10.74 8.62
CA ILE A 15 -2.14 9.55 8.17
C ILE A 15 -0.78 9.50 8.87
N ILE A 16 -0.02 10.61 8.84
CA ILE A 16 1.31 10.69 9.48
C ILE A 16 1.21 10.40 10.98
N LYS A 17 0.19 10.92 11.66
CA LYS A 17 -0.03 10.68 13.10
C LYS A 17 -0.38 9.24 13.42
N THR A 18 -1.09 8.53 12.54
CA THR A 18 -1.43 7.12 12.70
C THR A 18 -0.22 6.22 12.51
N PHE A 19 0.56 6.43 11.45
CA PHE A 19 1.70 5.57 11.11
C PHE A 19 3.03 6.13 11.64
N ARG A 20 3.07 6.33 12.95
CA ARG A 20 4.26 6.75 13.71
C ARG A 20 5.03 5.54 14.26
N GLU A 21 6.22 5.79 14.80
CA GLU A 21 7.13 4.74 15.26
C GLU A 21 6.49 3.71 16.20
N ASP A 22 5.66 4.14 17.17
CA ASP A 22 4.98 3.23 18.10
C ASP A 22 3.95 2.32 17.42
N PHE A 23 3.36 2.74 16.30
CA PHE A 23 2.47 1.88 15.51
C PHE A 23 3.24 0.68 14.94
N PHE A 24 4.42 0.92 14.37
CA PHE A 24 5.28 -0.13 13.82
C PHE A 24 5.85 -1.04 14.90
N ILE A 25 6.26 -0.49 16.05
CA ILE A 25 6.75 -1.27 17.19
C ILE A 25 5.65 -2.19 17.73
N ARG A 26 4.42 -1.66 17.87
CA ARG A 26 3.25 -2.42 18.33
C ARG A 26 2.87 -3.54 17.37
N HIS A 27 2.99 -3.29 16.07
CA HIS A 27 2.57 -4.20 15.00
C HIS A 27 3.76 -4.77 14.23
N ASN A 28 4.56 -5.60 14.90
CA ASN A 28 5.73 -6.26 14.33
C ASN A 28 5.35 -7.52 13.54
N ILE A 29 4.79 -7.34 12.34
CA ILE A 29 4.45 -8.45 11.43
C ILE A 29 5.75 -9.09 10.90
N PRO A 30 5.87 -10.43 10.88
CA PRO A 30 7.05 -11.11 10.35
C PRO A 30 7.34 -10.74 8.89
N ARG A 31 8.63 -10.65 8.57
CA ARG A 31 9.13 -10.44 7.21
C ARG A 31 8.97 -11.72 6.38
N ASP A 32 8.43 -11.58 5.17
CA ASP A 32 8.38 -12.64 4.18
C ASP A 32 9.14 -12.21 2.92
N LYS A 33 10.26 -12.89 2.65
CA LYS A 33 11.10 -12.63 1.47
C LYS A 33 10.67 -13.45 0.24
N THR A 34 9.72 -14.37 0.39
CA THR A 34 9.27 -15.26 -0.68
C THR A 34 8.22 -14.64 -1.59
N THR A 35 7.58 -13.55 -1.12
CA THR A 35 6.55 -12.79 -1.85
C THR A 35 6.98 -11.35 -2.10
N PRO A 36 8.03 -11.10 -2.92
CA PRO A 36 8.55 -9.75 -3.13
C PRO A 36 7.52 -8.84 -3.80
N CYS A 37 7.25 -7.69 -3.16
CA CYS A 37 6.34 -6.66 -3.66
C CYS A 37 7.08 -5.31 -3.84
N LEU A 38 6.72 -4.61 -4.90
CA LEU A 38 7.19 -3.29 -5.26
C LEU A 38 5.97 -2.40 -5.53
N PHE A 39 5.90 -1.25 -4.88
CA PHE A 39 4.88 -0.24 -5.12
C PHE A 39 5.47 0.94 -5.86
N ILE A 40 4.85 1.34 -6.95
CA ILE A 40 5.23 2.52 -7.74
C ILE A 40 4.18 3.59 -7.48
N VAL A 41 4.59 4.63 -6.75
CA VAL A 41 3.69 5.66 -6.20
C VAL A 41 4.12 7.05 -6.63
N GLY A 42 3.25 8.03 -6.42
CA GLY A 42 3.54 9.45 -6.67
C GLY A 42 2.29 10.20 -7.10
N MET A 43 2.47 11.44 -7.54
CA MET A 43 1.37 12.20 -8.11
C MET A 43 1.00 11.68 -9.51
N PRO A 44 -0.27 11.80 -9.94
CA PRO A 44 -0.63 11.59 -11.34
C PRO A 44 0.26 12.43 -12.26
N ARG A 45 0.60 11.88 -13.43
CA ARG A 45 1.47 12.53 -14.44
C ARG A 45 2.97 12.64 -14.08
N SER A 46 3.41 12.05 -12.97
CA SER A 46 4.83 11.98 -12.57
C SER A 46 5.62 10.81 -13.17
N GLY A 47 5.13 10.18 -14.23
CA GLY A 47 5.86 9.11 -14.93
C GLY A 47 5.74 7.71 -14.33
N THR A 48 4.85 7.47 -13.37
CA THR A 48 4.63 6.15 -12.74
C THR A 48 4.38 5.02 -13.75
N THR A 49 3.58 5.27 -14.78
CA THR A 49 3.33 4.28 -15.86
C THR A 49 4.59 3.99 -16.70
N LEU A 50 5.44 4.98 -16.97
CA LEU A 50 6.69 4.74 -17.70
C LEU A 50 7.64 3.89 -16.85
N THR A 51 7.77 4.23 -15.57
CA THR A 51 8.58 3.48 -14.60
C THR A 51 8.13 2.02 -14.52
N GLU A 52 6.82 1.77 -14.39
CA GLU A 52 6.28 0.41 -14.39
C GLU A 52 6.63 -0.33 -15.69
N ARG A 53 6.43 0.31 -16.85
CA ARG A 53 6.73 -0.31 -18.16
C ARG A 53 8.20 -0.68 -18.31
N ILE A 54 9.12 0.15 -17.83
CA ILE A 54 10.56 -0.17 -17.87
C ILE A 54 10.85 -1.38 -16.97
N LEU A 55 10.27 -1.42 -15.78
CA LEU A 55 10.49 -2.51 -14.83
C LEU A 55 9.87 -3.83 -15.31
N SER A 56 8.67 -3.80 -15.90
CA SER A 56 7.98 -4.98 -16.40
C SER A 56 8.64 -5.62 -17.65
N MET A 57 9.61 -4.94 -18.28
CA MET A 57 10.46 -5.56 -19.30
C MET A 57 11.44 -6.59 -18.70
N HIS A 58 11.71 -6.54 -17.39
CA HIS A 58 12.54 -7.54 -16.74
C HIS A 58 11.72 -8.82 -16.48
N PRO A 59 12.20 -10.02 -16.89
CA PRO A 59 11.46 -11.28 -16.74
C PRO A 59 11.19 -11.73 -15.29
N ARG A 60 11.67 -11.00 -14.28
CA ARG A 60 11.47 -11.29 -12.85
C ARG A 60 10.56 -10.28 -12.17
N ILE A 61 9.89 -9.42 -12.96
CA ILE A 61 8.98 -8.40 -12.47
C ILE A 61 7.65 -8.54 -13.22
N ALA A 62 6.58 -8.80 -12.49
CA ALA A 62 5.23 -8.78 -13.01
C ALA A 62 4.57 -7.44 -12.68
N GLY A 63 4.39 -6.58 -13.68
CA GLY A 63 3.58 -5.36 -13.55
C GLY A 63 2.10 -5.70 -13.42
N LYS A 64 1.39 -5.00 -12.54
CA LYS A 64 -0.03 -5.24 -12.24
C LYS A 64 -0.95 -4.09 -12.64
N GLY A 65 -0.40 -2.99 -13.15
CA GLY A 65 -1.15 -1.79 -13.44
C GLY A 65 -1.72 -1.15 -12.17
N GLU A 66 -2.80 -0.40 -12.36
CA GLU A 66 -3.56 0.23 -11.26
C GLU A 66 -4.52 -0.78 -10.65
N SER A 67 -4.24 -1.17 -9.40
CA SER A 67 -5.06 -2.10 -8.63
C SER A 67 -5.76 -1.42 -7.45
N THR A 68 -7.06 -1.63 -7.31
CA THR A 68 -7.88 -1.18 -6.17
C THR A 68 -7.88 -2.16 -5.00
N VAL A 69 -7.22 -3.31 -5.14
CA VAL A 69 -7.24 -4.41 -4.17
C VAL A 69 -6.85 -3.96 -2.76
N LEU A 70 -5.85 -3.09 -2.63
CA LEU A 70 -5.39 -2.61 -1.33
C LEU A 70 -6.50 -1.80 -0.63
N ASP A 71 -7.06 -0.81 -1.31
CA ASP A 71 -8.16 0.01 -0.80
C ASP A 71 -9.40 -0.82 -0.45
N GLU A 72 -9.76 -1.76 -1.32
CA GLU A 72 -10.88 -2.66 -1.10
C GLU A 72 -10.68 -3.51 0.16
N THR A 73 -9.49 -4.09 0.34
CA THR A 73 -9.15 -4.93 1.49
C THR A 73 -9.19 -4.13 2.81
N ILE A 74 -8.67 -2.90 2.79
CA ILE A 74 -8.71 -1.98 3.94
C ILE A 74 -10.16 -1.68 4.30
N ASN A 75 -10.94 -1.20 3.34
CA ASN A 75 -12.32 -0.77 3.56
C ASN A 75 -13.21 -1.94 4.01
N GLN A 76 -13.07 -3.11 3.39
CA GLN A 76 -13.80 -4.31 3.81
C GLN A 76 -13.48 -4.70 5.27
N THR A 77 -12.21 -4.65 5.66
CA THR A 77 -11.79 -4.98 7.03
C THR A 77 -12.34 -3.99 8.06
N LEU A 78 -12.25 -2.69 7.77
CA LEU A 78 -12.78 -1.64 8.64
C LEU A 78 -14.32 -1.71 8.76
N ASN A 79 -15.02 -1.90 7.64
CA ASN A 79 -16.48 -2.01 7.61
C ASN A 79 -16.97 -3.25 8.37
N LYS A 80 -16.34 -4.42 8.15
CA LYS A 80 -16.69 -5.67 8.84
C LYS A 80 -16.56 -5.56 10.37
N LYS A 81 -15.65 -4.70 10.85
CA LYS A 81 -15.44 -4.43 12.28
C LYS A 81 -16.17 -3.19 12.79
N ASN A 82 -16.97 -2.53 11.95
CA ASN A 82 -17.67 -1.28 12.28
C ASN A 82 -16.70 -0.21 12.85
N LEU A 83 -15.52 -0.07 12.22
CA LEU A 83 -14.49 0.88 12.62
C LEU A 83 -14.57 2.16 11.76
N PRO A 84 -14.01 3.29 12.26
CA PRO A 84 -13.87 4.50 11.46
C PRO A 84 -13.10 4.25 10.15
N PRO A 85 -13.32 5.06 9.12
CA PRO A 85 -12.59 4.94 7.86
C PRO A 85 -11.08 5.19 8.03
N TYR A 86 -10.32 4.86 7.01
CA TYR A 86 -8.88 5.12 6.95
C TYR A 86 -8.60 6.64 7.07
N PRO A 87 -7.55 7.04 7.82
CA PRO A 87 -6.62 6.21 8.59
C PRO A 87 -7.08 5.92 10.03
N ALA A 88 -8.12 6.59 10.54
CA ALA A 88 -8.50 6.55 11.95
C ALA A 88 -8.85 5.14 12.48
N GLY A 89 -9.43 4.27 11.64
CA GLY A 89 -9.73 2.89 12.02
C GLY A 89 -8.51 2.01 12.25
N MET A 90 -7.34 2.39 11.70
CA MET A 90 -6.14 1.57 11.72
C MET A 90 -5.56 1.38 13.12
N GLU A 91 -5.66 2.39 13.99
CA GLU A 91 -5.23 2.33 15.40
C GLU A 91 -6.02 1.30 16.23
N LYS A 92 -7.20 0.89 15.74
CA LYS A 92 -8.09 -0.05 16.42
C LYS A 92 -7.93 -1.49 15.94
N LEU A 93 -7.11 -1.72 14.92
CA LEU A 93 -6.88 -3.05 14.38
C LEU A 93 -5.81 -3.79 15.21
N SER A 94 -6.04 -5.08 15.42
CA SER A 94 -5.02 -5.95 16.01
C SER A 94 -3.92 -6.28 14.99
N THR A 95 -2.77 -6.75 15.45
CA THR A 95 -1.70 -7.26 14.56
C THR A 95 -2.20 -8.39 13.66
N SER A 96 -3.14 -9.22 14.13
CA SER A 96 -3.76 -10.28 13.33
C SER A 96 -4.62 -9.72 12.19
N ASP A 97 -5.39 -8.65 12.46
CA ASP A 97 -6.19 -7.99 11.43
C ASP A 97 -5.29 -7.37 10.35
N LEU A 98 -4.21 -6.70 10.76
CA LEU A 98 -3.22 -6.13 9.85
C LEU A 98 -2.51 -7.21 9.02
N ALA A 99 -2.10 -8.31 9.64
CA ALA A 99 -1.53 -9.45 8.93
C ALA A 99 -2.52 -10.05 7.92
N SER A 100 -3.81 -10.08 8.27
CA SER A 100 -4.88 -10.53 7.38
C SER A 100 -5.07 -9.59 6.17
N ILE A 101 -4.97 -8.26 6.36
CA ILE A 101 -4.97 -7.29 5.26
C ILE A 101 -3.80 -7.58 4.31
N GLY A 102 -2.59 -7.73 4.84
CA GLY A 102 -1.40 -8.03 4.04
C GLY A 102 -1.55 -9.32 3.24
N LYS A 103 -2.02 -10.39 3.89
CA LYS A 103 -2.25 -11.68 3.24
C LYS A 103 -3.30 -11.59 2.13
N GLN A 104 -4.45 -10.98 2.39
CA GLN A 104 -5.52 -10.82 1.39
C GLN A 104 -5.05 -10.00 0.18
N TYR A 105 -4.33 -8.91 0.42
CA TYR A 105 -3.74 -8.12 -0.66
C TYR A 105 -2.74 -8.95 -1.48
N ILE A 106 -1.81 -9.65 -0.82
CA ILE A 106 -0.79 -10.48 -1.46
C ILE A 106 -1.44 -11.57 -2.31
N ASP A 107 -2.41 -12.31 -1.75
CA ASP A 107 -3.11 -13.40 -2.43
C ASP A 107 -3.81 -12.89 -3.71
N ALA A 108 -4.46 -11.73 -3.65
CA ALA A 108 -5.17 -11.14 -4.78
C ALA A 108 -4.23 -10.51 -5.82
N ILE A 109 -3.26 -9.68 -5.41
CA ILE A 109 -2.38 -8.99 -6.37
C ILE A 109 -1.42 -9.96 -7.06
N ARG A 110 -1.06 -11.06 -6.39
CA ARG A 110 -0.19 -12.10 -6.92
C ARG A 110 -0.95 -13.19 -7.67
N GLU A 111 -2.26 -13.08 -7.85
CA GLU A 111 -3.00 -14.02 -8.68
C GLU A 111 -2.28 -14.18 -10.04
N LYS A 112 -2.05 -15.43 -10.45
CA LYS A 112 -1.33 -15.80 -11.69
C LYS A 112 0.13 -15.31 -11.77
N THR A 113 0.77 -15.04 -10.63
CA THR A 113 2.19 -14.69 -10.55
C THR A 113 2.98 -15.88 -10.05
N GLU A 114 4.01 -16.28 -10.78
CA GLU A 114 4.86 -17.39 -10.37
C GLU A 114 5.61 -17.09 -9.04
N PRO A 115 5.90 -18.11 -8.22
CA PRO A 115 6.74 -17.95 -7.03
C PRO A 115 8.08 -17.26 -7.34
N GLY A 116 8.52 -16.37 -6.46
CA GLY A 116 9.80 -15.65 -6.61
C GLY A 116 9.81 -14.48 -7.61
N ILE A 117 8.76 -14.31 -8.43
CA ILE A 117 8.59 -13.12 -9.27
C ILE A 117 8.14 -11.94 -8.41
N MET A 118 8.81 -10.79 -8.58
CA MET A 118 8.47 -9.55 -7.91
C MET A 118 7.20 -8.96 -8.52
N THR A 119 6.22 -8.68 -7.68
CA THR A 119 4.98 -8.03 -8.12
C THR A 119 5.16 -6.52 -8.03
N ALA A 120 5.01 -5.82 -9.16
CA ALA A 120 5.02 -4.37 -9.22
C ALA A 120 3.58 -3.85 -9.31
N ASP A 121 3.07 -3.31 -8.22
CA ASP A 121 1.78 -2.63 -8.15
C ASP A 121 2.00 -1.13 -8.41
N LYS A 122 1.39 -0.63 -9.49
CA LYS A 122 1.47 0.77 -9.86
C LYS A 122 0.12 1.40 -9.60
N MET A 123 -0.03 1.97 -8.43
CA MET A 123 -1.15 2.83 -8.09
C MET A 123 -0.60 4.14 -7.51
N PRO A 124 -0.68 5.27 -8.23
CA PRO A 124 -0.01 6.51 -7.81
C PRO A 124 -0.36 6.91 -6.38
N HIS A 125 -1.65 6.86 -6.03
CA HIS A 125 -2.16 7.26 -4.72
C HIS A 125 -1.83 6.32 -3.56
N ASN A 126 -1.22 5.14 -3.81
CA ASN A 126 -0.72 4.28 -2.73
C ASN A 126 0.35 4.98 -1.87
N PHE A 127 0.84 6.17 -2.25
CA PHE A 127 1.65 7.00 -1.35
C PHE A 127 0.90 7.32 -0.04
N LEU A 128 -0.43 7.40 -0.05
CA LEU A 128 -1.26 7.60 1.14
C LEU A 128 -1.21 6.40 2.08
N HIS A 129 -0.91 5.20 1.56
CA HIS A 129 -0.93 3.94 2.31
C HIS A 129 0.47 3.41 2.67
N ILE A 130 1.55 4.17 2.42
CA ILE A 130 2.94 3.69 2.66
C ILE A 130 3.12 3.17 4.09
N GLY A 131 2.60 3.90 5.09
CA GLY A 131 2.69 3.45 6.49
C GLY A 131 2.05 2.08 6.71
N LEU A 132 0.89 1.84 6.10
CA LEU A 132 0.23 0.54 6.16
C LEU A 132 1.00 -0.53 5.38
N ILE A 133 1.41 -0.23 4.15
CA ILE A 133 2.17 -1.14 3.29
C ILE A 133 3.43 -1.62 4.02
N LYS A 134 4.18 -0.70 4.65
CA LYS A 134 5.38 -1.03 5.43
C LYS A 134 5.10 -1.77 6.74
N THR A 135 3.85 -1.75 7.22
CA THR A 135 3.43 -2.56 8.37
C THR A 135 3.08 -3.98 7.94
N VAL A 136 2.23 -4.13 6.91
CA VAL A 136 1.66 -5.44 6.53
C VAL A 136 2.52 -6.22 5.54
N ILE A 137 3.44 -5.53 4.85
CA ILE A 137 4.46 -6.12 3.98
C ILE A 137 5.79 -5.42 4.29
N PRO A 138 6.47 -5.77 5.40
CA PRO A 138 7.62 -5.00 5.88
C PRO A 138 8.80 -4.93 4.89
N ASP A 139 8.93 -5.91 4.01
CA ASP A 139 9.96 -5.98 2.97
C ASP A 139 9.53 -5.35 1.63
N ALA A 140 8.32 -4.78 1.53
CA ALA A 140 7.87 -4.08 0.33
C ALA A 140 8.82 -2.92 -0.01
N LYS A 141 9.19 -2.86 -1.29
CA LYS A 141 9.96 -1.76 -1.87
C LYS A 141 9.00 -0.68 -2.36
N ILE A 142 9.41 0.58 -2.26
CA ILE A 142 8.63 1.72 -2.74
C ILE A 142 9.50 2.49 -3.73
N ILE A 143 8.99 2.73 -4.94
CA ILE A 143 9.55 3.71 -5.88
C ILE A 143 8.58 4.90 -5.89
N HIS A 144 9.06 6.05 -5.43
CA HIS A 144 8.32 7.30 -5.51
C HIS A 144 8.76 8.08 -6.75
N CYS A 145 7.83 8.28 -7.69
CA CYS A 145 8.07 9.07 -8.88
C CYS A 145 7.66 10.54 -8.65
N THR A 146 8.62 11.44 -8.82
CA THR A 146 8.43 12.90 -8.74
C THR A 146 8.69 13.54 -10.11
N ARG A 147 8.04 14.67 -10.37
CA ARG A 147 8.22 15.45 -11.60
C ARG A 147 7.95 16.92 -11.29
N ASP A 148 8.76 17.80 -11.89
CA ASP A 148 8.65 19.26 -11.79
C ASP A 148 7.49 19.84 -12.63
#